data_AF-A0AAE3RRV5-F1
#
_entry.id   AF-A0AAE3RRV5-F1
#
_cell.length_a   1.000
_cell.length_b   1.000
_cell.length_c   1.000
_cell.angle_alpha   90.00
_cell.angle_beta   90.00
_cell.angle_gamma   90.00
#
_symmetry.space_group_name_H-M   'P 1'
#
loop_
_entity.id
_entity.type
_entity.pdbx_description
1 polymer ?
#
loop_
_entity_poly.entity_id
_entity_poly.type
_entity_poly.pdbx_seq_one_letter_code
_entity_poly.pdbx_strand_id
1 'polypeptide(L)'
;MSDIFNDQRLKTELTINSVAPFFANKSASGKTLRRFTGIQWYESKITVNFIGEDQYLFDEWLAEYRYGKPFTFPLYKSINLQYRGNQTALCNVSSVAPSGAREIPVSVLLEKGTKFTFANHTKVYEVTDIDPVTKTILIFPNLRESVQAGELINYRTPVLTLMVTSNDFEQDLKQTSYSEFEAIEVL
;
A
#
# COMPACT_ATOMS: atom_id res chain seq x y z
N MET A 1 11.54 6.83 19.13
CA MET A 1 11.17 6.15 17.88
C MET A 1 11.07 7.21 16.82
N SER A 2 12.19 7.40 16.10
CA SER A 2 12.29 8.28 14.95
C SER A 2 11.31 7.81 13.86
N ASP A 3 10.36 8.65 13.45
CA ASP A 3 9.51 8.38 12.27
C ASP A 3 10.07 9.16 11.08
N ILE A 4 10.75 8.44 10.20
CA ILE A 4 11.42 9.02 9.02
C ILE A 4 10.47 9.69 8.03
N PHE A 5 9.15 9.45 8.13
CA PHE A 5 8.13 10.05 7.28
C PHE A 5 7.46 11.28 7.89
N ASN A 6 7.77 11.62 9.14
CA ASN A 6 7.24 12.78 9.85
C ASN A 6 8.31 13.77 10.31
N ASP A 7 9.58 13.36 10.37
CA ASP A 7 10.67 14.26 10.74
C ASP A 7 11.00 15.24 9.61
N GLN A 8 10.92 16.55 9.88
CA GLN A 8 11.17 17.59 8.88
C GLN A 8 12.64 17.67 8.43
N ARG A 9 13.56 17.14 9.26
CA ARG A 9 15.00 17.07 8.99
C ARG A 9 15.34 16.00 7.96
N LEU A 10 14.47 14.99 7.83
CA LEU A 10 14.59 13.93 6.85
C LEU A 10 13.68 14.23 5.65
N LYS A 11 14.25 14.25 4.44
CA LYS A 11 13.46 14.33 3.21
C LYS A 11 13.33 12.94 2.62
N THR A 12 12.27 12.26 3.04
CA THR A 12 11.97 10.90 2.62
C THR A 12 11.11 10.87 1.38
N GLU A 13 11.61 10.24 0.32
CA GLU A 13 10.93 9.96 -0.91
C GLU A 13 10.56 8.48 -0.96
N LEU A 14 9.31 8.17 -1.33
CA LEU A 14 8.81 6.82 -1.46
C LEU A 14 8.24 6.62 -2.86
N THR A 15 8.76 5.64 -3.58
CA THR A 15 8.17 5.13 -4.81
C THR A 15 7.61 3.74 -4.56
N ILE A 16 6.36 3.50 -4.96
CA ILE A 16 5.72 2.17 -4.86
C ILE A 16 5.51 1.57 -6.24
N ASN A 17 5.79 0.27 -6.36
CA ASN A 17 5.53 -0.55 -7.53
C ASN A 17 4.50 -1.62 -7.17
N SER A 18 3.41 -1.71 -7.94
CA SER A 18 2.40 -2.76 -7.75
C SER A 18 2.77 -3.99 -8.56
N VAL A 19 3.33 -5.00 -7.92
CA VAL A 19 3.72 -6.25 -8.57
C VAL A 19 2.57 -7.25 -8.52
N ALA A 20 2.07 -7.62 -9.69
CA ALA A 20 0.97 -8.57 -9.85
C ALA A 20 1.33 -9.64 -10.89
N PRO A 21 1.32 -10.93 -10.53
CA PRO A 21 1.61 -12.02 -11.46
C PRO A 21 0.45 -12.21 -12.45
N PHE A 22 0.63 -11.64 -13.65
CA PHE A 22 -0.28 -11.85 -14.77
C PHE A 22 0.34 -12.82 -15.78
N PHE A 23 -0.37 -13.90 -16.06
CA PHE A 23 -0.06 -14.77 -17.19
C PHE A 23 -0.77 -14.23 -18.42
N ALA A 24 0.00 -13.90 -19.46
CA ALA A 24 -0.52 -13.45 -20.75
C ALA A 24 -0.16 -14.46 -21.84
N ASN A 25 -1.17 -15.04 -22.48
CA ASN A 25 -1.01 -15.89 -23.65
C ASN A 25 -1.50 -15.15 -24.88
N LYS A 26 -0.67 -15.05 -25.92
CA LYS A 26 -1.05 -14.49 -27.22
C LYS A 26 -1.29 -15.63 -28.20
N SER A 27 -2.51 -15.78 -28.70
CA SER A 27 -2.83 -16.78 -29.72
C SER A 27 -2.16 -16.44 -31.06
N ALA A 28 -2.02 -17.44 -31.94
CA ALA A 28 -1.56 -17.23 -33.31
C ALA A 28 -2.45 -16.25 -34.11
N SER A 29 -3.72 -16.10 -33.72
CA SER A 29 -4.66 -15.12 -34.26
C SER A 29 -4.53 -13.70 -33.68
N GLY A 30 -3.55 -13.47 -32.80
CA GLY A 30 -3.30 -12.16 -32.19
C GLY A 30 -4.17 -11.82 -30.99
N LYS A 31 -5.09 -12.69 -30.54
CA LYS A 31 -5.88 -12.47 -29.32
C LYS A 31 -5.00 -12.70 -28.09
N THR A 32 -4.93 -11.71 -27.22
CA THR A 32 -4.21 -11.81 -25.94
C THR A 32 -5.19 -12.16 -24.82
N LEU A 33 -4.94 -13.26 -24.13
CA LEU A 33 -5.68 -13.67 -22.94
C LEU A 33 -4.80 -13.46 -21.72
N ARG A 34 -5.26 -12.62 -20.77
CA ARG A 34 -4.52 -12.29 -19.55
C ARG A 34 -5.29 -12.80 -18.33
N ARG A 35 -4.63 -13.58 -17.48
CA ARG A 35 -5.19 -14.11 -16.24
C ARG A 35 -4.31 -13.69 -15.08
N PHE A 36 -4.93 -13.21 -14.01
CA PHE A 36 -4.26 -12.97 -12.73
C PHE A 36 -4.22 -14.28 -11.96
N THR A 37 -3.04 -14.75 -11.57
CA THR A 37 -2.90 -15.94 -10.74
C THR A 37 -1.79 -15.71 -9.72
N GLY A 38 -2.14 -15.80 -8.45
CA GLY A 38 -1.22 -15.54 -7.34
C GLY A 38 -1.63 -14.32 -6.54
N ILE A 39 -0.65 -13.74 -5.86
CA ILE A 39 -0.83 -12.65 -4.91
C ILE A 39 -0.20 -11.40 -5.52
N GLN A 40 -0.89 -10.26 -5.45
CA GLN A 40 -0.29 -8.97 -5.73
C GLN A 40 0.36 -8.45 -4.44
N TRP A 41 1.50 -7.78 -4.55
CA TRP A 41 2.15 -7.07 -3.45
C TRP A 41 2.71 -5.74 -3.92
N TYR A 42 2.93 -4.82 -2.98
CA TYR A 42 3.69 -3.60 -3.25
C TYR A 42 5.17 -3.81 -2.92
N GLU A 43 6.03 -3.41 -3.86
CA GLU A 43 7.45 -3.17 -3.60
C GLU A 43 7.65 -1.67 -3.50
N SER A 44 8.61 -1.25 -2.69
CA SER A 44 8.92 0.16 -2.50
C SER A 44 10.40 0.40 -2.56
N LYS A 45 10.76 1.51 -3.23
CA LYS A 45 12.08 2.12 -3.14
C LYS A 45 11.94 3.38 -2.30
N ILE A 46 12.72 3.46 -1.24
CA ILE A 46 12.73 4.56 -0.28
C ILE A 46 14.09 5.24 -0.35
N THR A 47 14.08 6.57 -0.49
CA THR A 47 15.28 7.40 -0.44
C THR A 47 15.11 8.41 0.69
N VAL A 48 16.00 8.38 1.68
CA VAL A 48 15.99 9.32 2.81
C VAL A 48 17.16 10.27 2.62
N ASN A 49 16.88 11.55 2.40
CA ASN A 49 17.90 12.58 2.32
C ASN A 49 18.01 13.33 3.65
N PHE A 50 19.23 13.62 4.07
CA PHE A 50 19.50 14.30 5.33
C PHE A 50 20.83 15.07 5.29
N ILE A 51 20.97 16.01 6.22
CA ILE A 51 22.25 16.65 6.53
C ILE A 51 23.04 15.68 7.41
N GLY A 52 24.36 15.61 7.25
CA GLY A 52 25.21 14.64 7.96
C GLY A 52 25.06 14.70 9.50
N GLU A 53 24.77 15.87 10.05
CA GLU A 53 24.49 16.05 11.49
C GLU A 53 23.21 15.33 11.96
N ASP A 54 22.25 15.10 11.06
CA ASP A 54 20.96 14.45 11.33
C ASP A 54 20.95 12.96 11.00
N GLN A 55 22.08 12.39 10.54
CA GLN A 55 22.19 10.98 10.16
C GLN A 55 21.76 10.02 11.30
N TYR A 56 22.03 10.38 12.56
CA TYR A 56 21.68 9.57 13.73
C TYR A 56 20.18 9.24 13.81
N LEU A 57 19.30 10.07 13.24
CA LEU A 57 17.86 9.83 13.20
C LEU A 57 17.49 8.68 12.27
N PHE A 58 18.20 8.59 11.14
CA PHE A 58 18.07 7.47 10.22
C PHE A 58 18.72 6.22 10.81
N ASP A 59 19.85 6.35 11.50
CA ASP A 59 20.52 5.21 12.15
C ASP A 59 19.66 4.61 13.28
N GLU A 60 18.96 5.43 14.09
CA GLU A 60 18.00 4.96 15.12
C GLU A 60 16.86 4.16 14.46
N TRP A 61 16.28 4.70 13.39
CA TRP A 61 15.23 4.02 12.64
C TRP A 61 15.75 2.72 12.02
N LEU A 62 16.91 2.76 11.37
CA LEU A 62 17.49 1.61 10.68
C LEU A 62 17.80 0.47 11.67
N ALA A 63 18.34 0.77 12.85
CA ALA A 63 18.59 -0.22 13.89
C ALA A 63 17.33 -0.99 14.31
N GLU A 64 16.18 -0.32 14.30
CA GLU A 64 14.89 -0.90 14.66
C GLU A 64 14.25 -1.73 13.54
N TYR A 65 14.31 -1.25 12.29
CA TYR A 65 13.54 -1.83 11.18
C TYR A 65 14.33 -2.77 10.27
N ARG A 66 15.68 -2.73 10.30
CA ARG A 66 16.52 -3.56 9.40
C ARG A 66 16.37 -5.07 9.58
N TYR A 67 15.89 -5.53 10.73
CA TYR A 67 15.76 -6.96 11.06
C TYR A 67 14.35 -7.51 10.82
N GLY A 68 13.63 -6.95 9.84
CA GLY A 68 12.32 -7.45 9.43
C GLY A 68 11.14 -6.96 10.28
N LYS A 69 11.35 -5.91 11.10
CA LYS A 69 10.23 -5.28 11.81
C LYS A 69 9.38 -4.50 10.79
N PRO A 70 8.04 -4.67 10.78
CA PRO A 70 7.18 -3.87 9.92
C PRO A 70 7.12 -2.40 10.34
N PHE A 71 7.05 -1.50 9.36
CA PHE A 71 6.75 -0.09 9.53
C PHE A 71 5.57 0.32 8.64
N THR A 72 4.94 1.44 8.96
CA THR A 72 3.73 1.90 8.24
C THR A 72 3.98 3.19 7.51
N PHE A 73 3.61 3.23 6.23
CA PHE A 73 3.54 4.45 5.44
C PHE A 73 2.08 4.88 5.24
N PRO A 74 1.65 6.03 5.77
CA PRO A 74 0.32 6.57 5.52
C PRO A 74 0.18 7.06 4.07
N LEU A 75 -0.57 6.32 3.25
CA LEU A 75 -0.74 6.62 1.82
C LEU A 75 -1.44 7.98 1.58
N TYR A 76 -2.25 8.45 2.53
CA TYR A 76 -2.92 9.74 2.45
C TYR A 76 -1.97 10.94 2.44
N LYS A 77 -0.71 10.76 2.88
CA LYS A 77 0.33 11.80 2.75
C LYS A 77 0.78 12.00 1.30
N SER A 78 0.56 11.03 0.43
CA SER A 78 0.88 11.16 -0.98
C SER A 78 -0.25 11.91 -1.70
N ILE A 79 0.09 13.04 -2.32
CA ILE A 79 -0.83 13.81 -3.18
C ILE A 79 -1.45 12.97 -4.30
N ASN A 80 -0.76 11.88 -4.69
CA ASN A 80 -1.19 10.99 -5.74
C ASN A 80 -2.12 9.87 -5.26
N LEU A 81 -2.11 9.56 -3.97
CA LEU A 81 -2.85 8.42 -3.39
C LEU A 81 -3.87 8.83 -2.32
N GLN A 82 -3.96 10.12 -2.01
CA GLN A 82 -5.06 10.66 -1.20
C GLN A 82 -6.41 10.36 -1.87
N TYR A 83 -7.44 10.18 -1.04
CA TYR A 83 -8.81 10.05 -1.53
C TYR A 83 -9.24 11.34 -2.25
N ARG A 84 -9.75 11.19 -3.48
CA ARG A 84 -10.15 12.31 -4.36
C ARG A 84 -11.66 12.39 -4.60
N GLY A 85 -12.42 11.49 -4.00
CA GLY A 85 -13.85 11.44 -4.14
C GLY A 85 -14.58 12.37 -3.18
N ASN A 86 -15.91 12.29 -3.19
CA ASN A 86 -16.79 13.18 -2.43
C ASN A 86 -17.38 12.54 -1.17
N GLN A 87 -17.06 11.28 -0.88
CA GLN A 87 -17.66 10.57 0.25
C GLN A 87 -17.22 11.12 1.59
N THR A 88 -18.21 11.56 2.37
CA THR A 88 -17.98 12.12 3.71
C THR A 88 -18.23 11.12 4.85
N ALA A 89 -18.93 10.01 4.58
CA ALA A 89 -19.39 9.05 5.57
C ALA A 89 -18.37 7.93 5.85
N LEU A 90 -18.53 7.26 6.99
CA LEU A 90 -17.83 6.01 7.28
C LEU A 90 -18.27 4.92 6.29
N CYS A 91 -17.29 4.23 5.71
CA CYS A 91 -17.51 3.10 4.81
C CYS A 91 -17.26 1.80 5.57
N ASN A 92 -18.25 0.92 5.62
CA ASN A 92 -18.14 -0.40 6.24
C ASN A 92 -18.59 -1.47 5.26
N VAL A 93 -18.12 -2.69 5.46
CA VAL A 93 -18.60 -3.89 4.77
C VAL A 93 -20.05 -4.17 5.19
N SER A 94 -20.97 -4.28 4.23
CA SER A 94 -22.40 -4.49 4.52
C SER A 94 -22.75 -5.95 4.83
N SER A 95 -22.01 -6.90 4.26
CA SER A 95 -22.18 -8.33 4.55
C SER A 95 -20.86 -9.08 4.39
N VAL A 96 -20.73 -10.23 5.05
CA VAL A 96 -19.52 -11.07 5.00
C VAL A 96 -19.11 -11.34 3.55
N ALA A 97 -17.82 -11.17 3.26
CA ALA A 97 -17.22 -11.56 1.99
C ALA A 97 -16.04 -12.52 2.26
N PRO A 98 -16.03 -13.72 1.65
CA PRO A 98 -14.99 -14.72 1.91
C PRO A 98 -13.65 -14.34 1.27
N SER A 99 -12.58 -14.98 1.74
CA SER A 99 -11.26 -14.91 1.08
C SER A 99 -11.38 -15.28 -0.41
N GLY A 100 -10.67 -14.56 -1.26
CA GLY A 100 -10.74 -14.68 -2.72
C GLY A 100 -11.90 -13.92 -3.38
N ALA A 101 -12.84 -13.34 -2.62
CA ALA A 101 -13.89 -12.52 -3.18
C ALA A 101 -13.33 -11.25 -3.85
N ARG A 102 -13.96 -10.85 -4.96
CA ARG A 102 -13.65 -9.61 -5.69
C ARG A 102 -14.71 -8.53 -5.48
N GLU A 103 -15.92 -8.94 -5.11
CA GLU A 103 -17.08 -8.08 -4.95
C GLU A 103 -17.33 -7.88 -3.46
N ILE A 104 -17.24 -6.63 -3.01
CA ILE A 104 -17.42 -6.25 -1.60
C ILE A 104 -18.66 -5.39 -1.48
N PRO A 105 -19.70 -5.86 -0.79
CA PRO A 105 -20.87 -5.04 -0.50
C PRO A 105 -20.52 -4.02 0.58
N VAL A 106 -20.85 -2.75 0.37
CA VAL A 106 -20.42 -1.63 1.22
C VAL A 106 -21.57 -0.72 1.61
N SER A 107 -21.41 0.00 2.72
CA SER A 107 -22.42 0.96 3.20
C SER A 107 -22.53 2.19 2.31
N VAL A 108 -21.41 2.63 1.73
CA VAL A 108 -21.30 3.75 0.80
C VAL A 108 -20.35 3.38 -0.34
N LEU A 109 -20.64 3.85 -1.55
CA LEU A 109 -19.83 3.57 -2.73
C LEU A 109 -18.59 4.45 -2.76
N LEU A 110 -17.42 3.81 -2.88
CA LEU A 110 -16.15 4.49 -3.11
C LEU A 110 -15.86 4.57 -4.61
N GLU A 111 -15.29 5.68 -5.07
CA GLU A 111 -15.01 5.93 -6.48
C GLU A 111 -13.88 5.00 -7.00
N LYS A 112 -13.92 4.69 -8.30
CA LYS A 112 -12.88 3.91 -8.97
C LYS A 112 -11.50 4.55 -8.79
N GLY A 113 -10.49 3.72 -8.59
CA GLY A 113 -9.12 4.13 -8.28
C GLY A 113 -8.88 4.47 -6.81
N THR A 114 -9.91 4.48 -5.96
CA THR A 114 -9.75 4.70 -4.52
C THR A 114 -8.95 3.55 -3.91
N LYS A 115 -7.84 3.89 -3.25
CA LYS A 115 -7.07 2.94 -2.44
C LYS A 115 -7.58 2.92 -1.02
N PHE A 116 -7.64 1.74 -0.42
CA PHE A 116 -8.14 1.57 0.93
C PHE A 116 -7.50 0.36 1.61
N THR A 117 -7.67 0.29 2.93
CA THR A 117 -7.33 -0.88 3.76
C THR A 117 -8.56 -1.27 4.57
N PHE A 118 -8.65 -2.53 4.94
CA PHE A 118 -9.65 -2.96 5.93
C PHE A 118 -9.07 -2.82 7.33
N ALA A 119 -9.93 -2.77 8.35
CA ALA A 119 -9.48 -2.63 9.72
C ALA A 119 -8.71 -3.85 10.24
N ASN A 120 -9.05 -5.06 9.79
CA ASN A 120 -8.49 -6.29 10.36
C ASN A 120 -7.30 -6.87 9.60
N HIS A 121 -6.91 -6.29 8.46
CA HIS A 121 -5.74 -6.77 7.72
C HIS A 121 -4.99 -5.66 6.99
N THR A 122 -3.68 -5.88 6.80
CA THR A 122 -2.72 -4.86 6.36
C THR A 122 -2.71 -4.61 4.85
N LYS A 123 -3.35 -5.48 4.08
CA LYS A 123 -3.35 -5.43 2.62
C LYS A 123 -4.02 -4.15 2.09
N VAL A 124 -3.34 -3.47 1.17
CA VAL A 124 -3.91 -2.33 0.44
C VAL A 124 -4.66 -2.83 -0.81
N TYR A 125 -5.89 -2.34 -0.98
CA TYR A 125 -6.77 -2.64 -2.10
C TYR A 125 -7.09 -1.40 -2.91
N GLU A 126 -7.53 -1.60 -4.14
CA GLU A 126 -8.00 -0.56 -5.05
C GLU A 126 -9.39 -0.89 -5.58
N VAL A 127 -10.27 0.11 -5.63
CA VAL A 127 -11.58 -0.01 -6.29
C VAL A 127 -11.39 -0.01 -7.80
N THR A 128 -11.75 -1.09 -8.47
CA THR A 128 -11.70 -1.22 -9.93
C THR A 128 -13.02 -0.89 -10.62
N ASP A 129 -14.14 -1.20 -9.97
CA ASP A 129 -15.47 -0.92 -10.49
C ASP A 129 -16.49 -0.76 -9.36
N ILE A 130 -17.68 -0.27 -9.69
CA ILE A 130 -18.80 -0.09 -8.76
C ILE A 130 -20.09 -0.62 -9.36
N ASP A 131 -20.91 -1.26 -8.54
CA ASP A 131 -22.29 -1.60 -8.85
C ASP A 131 -23.21 -0.77 -7.94
N PRO A 132 -23.88 0.26 -8.48
CA PRO A 132 -24.74 1.12 -7.70
C PRO A 132 -26.07 0.47 -7.30
N VAL A 133 -26.51 -0.59 -7.98
CA VAL A 133 -27.77 -1.28 -7.71
C VAL A 133 -27.65 -2.13 -6.46
N THR A 134 -26.56 -2.90 -6.36
CA THR A 134 -26.29 -3.78 -5.22
C THR A 134 -25.46 -3.12 -4.12
N LYS A 135 -25.01 -1.87 -4.33
CA LYS A 135 -24.06 -1.15 -3.45
C LYS A 135 -22.78 -1.95 -3.21
N THR A 136 -22.20 -2.44 -4.29
CA THR A 136 -21.01 -3.29 -4.27
C THR A 136 -19.85 -2.57 -4.94
N ILE A 137 -18.65 -2.71 -4.39
CA ILE A 137 -17.40 -2.31 -5.04
C ILE A 137 -16.67 -3.55 -5.54
N LEU A 138 -16.12 -3.48 -6.75
CA LEU A 138 -15.22 -4.50 -7.27
C LEU A 138 -13.79 -4.07 -6.98
N ILE A 139 -13.01 -4.95 -6.36
CA ILE A 139 -11.68 -4.61 -5.85
C ILE A 139 -10.56 -5.31 -6.63
N PHE A 140 -9.35 -4.80 -6.50
CA PHE A 140 -8.12 -5.47 -6.89
C PHE A 140 -7.03 -5.23 -5.84
N PRO A 141 -6.25 -6.25 -5.46
CA PRO A 141 -6.45 -7.67 -5.78
C PRO A 141 -7.72 -8.24 -5.12
N ASN A 142 -8.03 -9.51 -5.38
CA ASN A 142 -9.08 -10.21 -4.64
C ASN A 142 -8.72 -10.28 -3.14
N LEU A 143 -9.73 -10.42 -2.28
CA LEU A 143 -9.52 -10.51 -0.83
C LEU A 143 -8.51 -11.60 -0.47
N ARG A 144 -7.61 -11.26 0.45
CA ARG A 144 -6.65 -12.20 1.03
C ARG A 144 -7.30 -12.99 2.16
N GLU A 145 -8.08 -12.31 2.97
CA GLU A 145 -8.77 -12.84 4.13
C GLU A 145 -10.26 -12.50 4.03
N SER A 146 -11.10 -13.26 4.73
CA SER A 146 -12.52 -12.95 4.81
C SER A 146 -12.74 -11.67 5.61
N VAL A 147 -13.59 -10.79 5.10
CA VAL A 147 -14.03 -9.59 5.83
C VAL A 147 -15.42 -9.80 6.40
N GLN A 148 -15.66 -9.25 7.58
CA GLN A 148 -16.91 -9.44 8.31
C GLN A 148 -17.89 -8.30 8.03
N ALA A 149 -19.19 -8.57 8.21
CA ALA A 149 -20.19 -7.50 8.19
C ALA A 149 -19.90 -6.48 9.30
N GLY A 150 -19.95 -5.19 8.96
CA GLY A 150 -19.62 -4.08 9.85
C GLY A 150 -18.12 -3.73 9.89
N GLU A 151 -17.25 -4.46 9.20
CA GLU A 151 -15.82 -4.16 9.16
C GLU A 151 -15.55 -2.80 8.48
N LEU A 152 -14.74 -1.96 9.11
CA LEU A 152 -14.43 -0.62 8.62
C LEU A 152 -13.46 -0.66 7.43
N ILE A 153 -13.77 0.17 6.43
CA ILE A 153 -12.92 0.42 5.27
C ILE A 153 -12.24 1.79 5.42
N ASN A 154 -10.92 1.76 5.62
CA ASN A 154 -10.08 2.93 5.77
C ASN A 154 -9.65 3.46 4.39
N TYR A 155 -10.51 4.28 3.78
CA TYR A 155 -10.28 4.88 2.47
C TYR A 155 -9.67 6.29 2.53
N ARG A 156 -9.79 7.00 3.66
CA ARG A 156 -9.22 8.35 3.85
C ARG A 156 -7.81 8.34 4.36
N THR A 157 -7.52 7.39 5.25
CA THR A 157 -6.22 7.22 5.87
C THR A 157 -5.71 5.79 5.64
N PRO A 158 -5.65 5.30 4.38
CA PRO A 158 -5.11 3.98 4.13
C PRO A 158 -3.62 3.93 4.50
N VAL A 159 -3.20 2.78 5.01
CA VAL A 159 -1.84 2.57 5.50
C VAL A 159 -1.20 1.43 4.72
N LEU A 160 -0.04 1.69 4.14
CA LEU A 160 0.79 0.64 3.54
C LEU A 160 1.76 0.12 4.61
N THR A 161 1.69 -1.16 4.93
CA THR A 161 2.61 -1.79 5.90
C THR A 161 3.75 -2.44 5.13
N LEU A 162 4.99 -2.05 5.44
CA LEU A 162 6.20 -2.42 4.71
C LEU A 162 7.22 -3.06 5.65
N MET A 163 8.12 -3.85 5.08
CA MET A 163 9.27 -4.43 5.76
C MET A 163 10.51 -4.26 4.88
N VAL A 164 11.61 -3.82 5.49
CA VAL A 164 12.89 -3.61 4.79
C VAL A 164 13.40 -4.94 4.23
N THR A 165 13.85 -4.92 2.97
CA THR A 165 14.42 -6.08 2.27
C THR A 165 15.86 -5.87 1.81
N SER A 166 16.36 -4.63 1.82
CA SER A 166 17.77 -4.36 1.55
C SER A 166 18.68 -5.01 2.59
N ASN A 167 19.73 -5.67 2.11
CA ASN A 167 20.75 -6.30 2.96
C ASN A 167 21.88 -5.33 3.33
N ASP A 168 22.21 -4.42 2.40
CA ASP A 168 23.32 -3.50 2.50
C ASP A 168 22.82 -2.05 2.53
N PHE A 169 23.49 -1.22 3.32
CA PHE A 169 23.19 0.20 3.47
C PHE A 169 24.49 0.98 3.29
N GLU A 170 24.61 1.68 2.17
CA GLU A 170 25.74 2.57 1.93
C GLU A 170 25.55 3.87 2.71
N GLN A 171 26.62 4.31 3.38
CA GLN A 171 26.66 5.59 4.09
C GLN A 171 27.71 6.49 3.42
N ASP A 172 27.25 7.61 2.87
CA ASP A 172 28.13 8.63 2.30
C ASP A 172 28.51 9.65 3.39
N LEU A 173 29.81 9.85 3.63
CA LEU A 173 30.37 10.67 4.71
C LEU A 173 30.46 12.16 4.33
N LYS A 174 29.43 12.66 3.65
CA LYS A 174 29.34 14.06 3.19
C LYS A 174 28.44 14.88 4.10
N GLN A 175 28.56 16.21 4.00
CA GLN A 175 27.71 17.15 4.74
C GLN A 175 26.22 17.03 4.37
N THR A 176 25.93 16.62 3.14
CA THR A 176 24.58 16.24 2.70
C THR A 176 24.69 14.85 2.09
N SER A 177 23.82 13.95 2.54
CA SER A 177 23.86 12.54 2.20
C SER A 177 22.45 12.03 1.92
N TYR A 178 22.39 10.86 1.32
CA TYR A 178 21.15 10.12 1.14
C TYR A 178 21.41 8.64 1.37
N SER A 179 20.37 7.93 1.83
CA SER A 179 20.36 6.47 1.90
C SER A 179 19.18 5.94 1.12
N GLU A 180 19.43 4.96 0.26
CA GLU A 180 18.39 4.25 -0.48
C GLU A 180 18.24 2.83 0.07
N PHE A 181 17.00 2.38 0.15
CA PHE A 181 16.70 1.00 0.49
C PHE A 181 15.36 0.56 -0.11
N GLU A 182 15.20 -0.76 -0.16
CA GLU A 182 14.02 -1.43 -0.65
C GLU A 182 13.23 -2.00 0.52
N ALA A 183 11.91 -2.00 0.35
CA ALA A 183 11.00 -2.63 1.28
C ALA A 183 9.81 -3.26 0.52
N ILE A 184 9.24 -4.30 1.11
CA ILE A 184 8.10 -5.05 0.54
C ILE A 184 6.89 -4.96 1.47
N GLU A 185 5.69 -4.98 0.89
CA GLU A 185 4.44 -5.06 1.63
C GLU A 185 4.39 -6.30 2.51
N VAL A 186 4.02 -6.10 3.78
CA VAL A 186 3.74 -7.19 4.73
C VAL A 186 2.30 -7.63 4.55
N LEU A 187 2.13 -8.92 4.22
CA LEU A 187 0.87 -9.54 3.88
C LEU A 187 0.34 -10.43 4.99
#